data_AF-A0A259DZM2-F1
#
_entry.id   AF-A0A259DZM2-F1
#
_cell.length_a   1.000
_cell.length_b   1.000
_cell.length_c   1.000
_cell.angle_alpha   90.00
_cell.angle_beta   90.00
_cell.angle_gamma   90.00
#
_symmetry.space_group_name_H-M   'P 1'
#
loop_
_entity.id
_entity.type
_entity.pdbx_description
1 polymer ?
#
loop_
_entity_poly.entity_id
_entity_poly.type
_entity_poly.pdbx_seq_one_letter_code
_entity_poly.pdbx_strand_id
1 'polypeptide(L)'
;MVCMAMVEYFAFEAQRTNATALSNFRNLARYGLQKFIYDALGYTPPDRWKYHHDRVSILQGSASDGYFIVFNEVSGLIVDLINASLTVNDKTIPDISVGMCWADHWKQKGLEGIYGPRIEYSHNYPDYYPQSRSNPQPAKAYPDQAIPEFRRWFRHEYLPTKFPKYILTKAHLLSGPDEAKQIASMFQPKAITGKSGKSS
;
A
#
# COMPACT_ATOMS: atom_id res chain seq x y z
N MET A 1 30.44 -19.74 -0.52
CA MET A 1 30.83 -20.52 0.68
C MET A 1 31.75 -19.76 1.62
N VAL A 2 32.76 -19.03 1.12
CA VAL A 2 33.74 -18.28 1.95
C VAL A 2 33.09 -17.31 2.95
N CYS A 3 32.04 -16.58 2.56
CA CYS A 3 31.39 -15.61 3.46
C CYS A 3 30.63 -16.24 4.63
N MET A 4 30.06 -17.45 4.47
CA MET A 4 29.28 -18.09 5.53
C MET A 4 30.20 -18.66 6.62
N ALA A 5 31.28 -19.32 6.21
CA ALA A 5 32.29 -19.86 7.13
C ALA A 5 32.95 -18.75 7.98
N MET A 6 33.19 -17.57 7.40
CA MET A 6 33.70 -16.43 8.17
C MET A 6 32.68 -15.91 9.19
N VAL A 7 31.41 -15.81 8.81
CA VAL A 7 30.34 -15.36 9.70
C VAL A 7 30.09 -16.37 10.83
N GLU A 8 30.18 -17.67 10.52
CA GLU A 8 30.11 -18.77 11.49
C GLU A 8 31.26 -18.70 12.51
N TYR A 9 32.50 -18.54 12.02
CA TYR A 9 33.69 -18.43 12.87
C TYR A 9 33.55 -17.28 13.88
N PHE A 10 33.20 -16.08 13.43
CA PHE A 10 33.00 -14.93 14.33
C PHE A 10 31.73 -15.01 15.19
N ALA A 11 30.78 -15.88 14.84
CA ALA A 11 29.58 -16.12 15.63
C ALA A 11 29.83 -17.11 16.79
N PHE A 12 30.64 -18.16 16.58
CA PHE A 12 30.76 -19.29 17.53
C PHE A 12 32.19 -19.65 17.97
N GLU A 13 33.19 -19.51 17.10
CA GLU A 13 34.52 -20.12 17.30
C GLU A 13 35.63 -19.10 17.61
N ALA A 14 35.46 -17.83 17.25
CA ALA A 14 36.44 -16.79 17.48
C ALA A 14 36.63 -16.53 19.00
N GLN A 15 37.87 -16.25 19.41
CA GLN A 15 38.19 -15.89 20.80
C GLN A 15 37.36 -14.72 21.34
N ARG A 16 36.90 -13.82 20.46
CA ARG A 16 35.90 -12.79 20.74
C ARG A 16 34.75 -12.94 19.75
N THR A 17 33.62 -13.45 20.22
CA THR A 17 32.41 -13.57 19.42
C THR A 17 31.71 -12.22 19.26
N ASN A 18 30.96 -12.07 18.16
CA ASN A 18 30.27 -10.83 17.82
C ASN A 18 28.76 -11.07 17.69
N ALA A 19 27.96 -10.33 18.45
CA ALA A 19 26.50 -10.41 18.42
C ALA A 19 25.91 -10.10 17.03
N THR A 20 26.52 -9.19 16.28
CA THR A 20 26.16 -8.90 14.88
C THR A 20 26.47 -10.10 13.97
N ALA A 21 27.61 -10.77 14.15
CA ALA A 21 27.95 -11.96 13.39
C ALA A 21 26.98 -13.11 13.68
N LEU A 22 26.59 -13.30 14.95
CA LEU A 22 25.59 -14.29 15.35
C LEU A 22 24.21 -14.01 14.73
N SER A 23 23.77 -12.75 14.74
CA SER A 23 22.51 -12.33 14.09
C SER A 23 22.56 -12.59 12.58
N ASN A 24 23.65 -12.21 11.93
CA ASN A 24 23.84 -12.42 10.50
C ASN A 24 23.91 -13.90 10.14
N PHE A 25 24.58 -14.72 10.94
CA PHE A 25 24.61 -16.18 10.77
C PHE A 25 23.21 -16.77 10.83
N ARG A 26 22.43 -16.42 11.86
CA ARG A 26 21.04 -16.89 12.01
C ARG A 26 20.14 -16.46 10.86
N ASN A 27 20.33 -15.24 10.36
CA ASN A 27 19.58 -14.75 9.20
C ASN A 27 19.95 -15.51 7.91
N LEU A 28 21.25 -15.77 7.68
CA LEU A 28 21.73 -16.56 6.55
C LEU A 28 21.25 -18.01 6.62
N ALA A 29 21.32 -18.65 7.78
CA ALA A 29 20.85 -20.02 7.99
C ALA A 29 19.33 -20.11 7.76
N ARG A 30 18.55 -19.16 8.27
CA ARG A 30 17.10 -19.09 8.04
C ARG A 30 16.78 -18.93 6.55
N TYR A 31 17.49 -18.02 5.87
CA TYR A 31 17.32 -17.81 4.42
C TYR A 31 17.68 -19.07 3.62
N GLY A 32 18.80 -19.72 3.95
CA GLY A 32 19.23 -20.95 3.29
C GLY A 32 18.23 -22.09 3.46
N LEU A 33 17.71 -22.30 4.67
CA LEU A 33 16.67 -23.29 4.94
C LEU A 33 15.38 -22.99 4.19
N GLN A 34 14.92 -21.74 4.20
CA GLN A 34 13.71 -21.32 3.48
C GLN A 34 13.87 -21.56 1.97
N LYS A 35 15.00 -21.16 1.39
CA LYS A 35 15.31 -21.38 -0.03
C LYS A 35 15.35 -22.87 -0.36
N PHE A 36 16.00 -23.68 0.48
CA PHE A 36 16.04 -25.13 0.29
C PHE A 36 14.64 -25.75 0.28
N ILE A 37 13.76 -25.36 1.21
CA ILE A 37 12.38 -25.84 1.26
C ILE A 37 11.63 -25.42 -0.02
N TYR A 38 11.79 -24.16 -0.45
CA TYR A 38 11.15 -23.66 -1.66
C TYR A 38 11.61 -24.41 -2.91
N ASP A 39 12.92 -24.58 -3.09
CA ASP A 39 13.51 -25.29 -4.22
C ASP A 39 13.08 -26.77 -4.21
N ALA A 40 13.06 -27.43 -3.04
CA ALA A 40 12.65 -28.83 -2.90
C ALA A 40 11.17 -29.06 -3.23
N LEU A 41 10.31 -28.08 -2.94
CA LEU A 41 8.87 -28.14 -3.24
C LEU A 41 8.52 -27.56 -4.62
N GLY A 42 9.49 -27.03 -5.36
CA GLY A 42 9.23 -26.24 -6.57
C GLY A 42 8.37 -25.00 -6.32
N TYR A 43 8.35 -24.50 -5.07
CA TYR A 43 7.52 -23.39 -4.65
C TYR A 43 8.18 -22.05 -5.00
N THR A 44 7.48 -21.24 -5.78
CA THR A 44 7.88 -19.84 -6.02
C THR A 44 6.95 -18.94 -5.21
N PRO A 45 7.48 -18.12 -4.27
CA PRO A 45 6.65 -17.18 -3.54
C PRO A 45 5.96 -16.22 -4.53
N PRO A 46 4.68 -15.91 -4.35
CA PRO A 46 3.93 -15.08 -5.28
C PRO A 46 4.51 -13.67 -5.33
N ASP A 47 4.52 -13.07 -6.53
CA ASP A 47 4.93 -11.67 -6.69
C ASP A 47 3.93 -10.75 -5.98
N ARG A 48 4.42 -10.07 -4.94
CA ARG A 48 3.65 -9.10 -4.15
C ARG A 48 3.12 -7.93 -4.98
N TRP A 49 3.72 -7.64 -6.13
CA TRP A 49 3.30 -6.57 -7.03
C TRP A 49 2.24 -7.00 -8.04
N LYS A 50 2.08 -8.31 -8.28
CA LYS A 50 1.16 -8.85 -9.28
C LYS A 50 -0.24 -8.23 -9.20
N TYR A 51 -0.81 -8.19 -8.00
CA TYR A 51 -2.15 -7.66 -7.77
C TYR A 51 -2.28 -6.18 -8.15
N HIS A 52 -1.26 -5.36 -7.87
CA HIS A 52 -1.27 -3.95 -8.21
C HIS A 52 -0.99 -3.72 -9.71
N HIS A 53 0.03 -4.39 -10.26
CA HIS A 53 0.38 -4.31 -11.67
C HIS A 53 -0.78 -4.71 -12.59
N ASP A 54 -1.43 -5.85 -12.32
CA ASP A 54 -2.53 -6.33 -13.14
C ASP A 54 -3.72 -5.35 -13.12
N ARG A 55 -3.98 -4.71 -11.97
CA ARG A 55 -5.02 -3.68 -11.86
C ARG A 55 -4.67 -2.39 -12.57
N VAL A 56 -3.41 -1.93 -12.46
CA VAL A 56 -2.92 -0.76 -13.22
C VAL A 56 -3.04 -1.01 -14.71
N SER A 57 -2.66 -2.20 -15.18
CA SER A 57 -2.74 -2.56 -16.60
C SER A 57 -4.18 -2.61 -17.11
N ILE A 58 -5.11 -3.18 -16.34
CA ILE A 58 -6.53 -3.31 -16.75
C ILE A 58 -7.26 -1.95 -16.73
N LEU A 59 -6.90 -1.06 -15.81
CA LEU A 59 -7.54 0.25 -15.65
C LEU A 59 -6.83 1.35 -16.43
N GLN A 60 -5.75 1.02 -17.14
CA GLN A 60 -5.05 1.96 -18.00
C GLN A 60 -5.99 2.49 -19.09
N GLY A 61 -6.19 3.81 -19.13
CA GLY A 61 -7.07 4.45 -20.11
C GLY A 61 -8.56 4.19 -19.89
N SER A 62 -8.99 3.66 -18.73
CA SER A 62 -10.42 3.43 -18.46
C SER A 62 -11.19 4.71 -18.14
N ALA A 63 -10.49 5.80 -17.86
CA ALA A 63 -11.10 7.11 -17.64
C ALA A 63 -11.24 7.83 -18.98
N SER A 64 -12.42 8.40 -19.24
CA SER A 64 -12.62 9.30 -20.39
C SER A 64 -11.75 10.54 -20.25
N ASP A 65 -11.38 11.15 -21.39
CA ASP A 65 -10.60 12.39 -21.40
C ASP A 65 -11.28 13.50 -20.56
N GLY A 66 -10.49 14.24 -19.78
CA GLY A 66 -10.97 15.23 -18.82
C GLY A 66 -11.51 14.68 -17.50
N TYR A 67 -11.39 13.36 -17.25
CA TYR A 67 -11.83 12.72 -16.02
C TYR A 67 -10.75 11.82 -15.40
N PHE A 68 -10.71 11.78 -14.07
CA PHE A 68 -9.88 10.87 -13.29
C PHE A 68 -10.71 9.81 -12.57
N ILE A 69 -10.07 8.69 -12.25
CA ILE A 69 -10.63 7.64 -11.39
C ILE A 69 -9.86 7.58 -10.07
N VAL A 70 -10.57 7.27 -8.99
CA VAL A 70 -10.00 7.20 -7.64
C VAL A 70 -8.83 6.22 -7.56
N PHE A 71 -8.91 5.08 -8.25
CA PHE A 71 -7.84 4.07 -8.24
C PHE A 71 -6.48 4.65 -8.67
N ASN A 72 -6.46 5.46 -9.73
CA ASN A 72 -5.22 6.06 -10.23
C ASN A 72 -4.62 7.03 -9.20
N GLU A 73 -5.45 7.86 -8.58
CA GLU A 73 -4.98 8.86 -7.61
C GLU A 73 -4.52 8.25 -6.29
N VAL A 74 -5.03 7.08 -5.90
CA VAL A 74 -4.58 6.38 -4.66
C VAL A 74 -3.46 5.38 -4.92
N SER A 75 -2.99 5.22 -6.16
CA SER A 75 -1.97 4.23 -6.52
C SER A 75 -0.68 4.39 -5.68
N GLY A 76 -0.30 5.63 -5.35
CA GLY A 76 0.83 5.91 -4.45
C GLY A 76 0.67 5.31 -3.04
N LEU A 77 -0.53 5.40 -2.46
CA LEU A 77 -0.83 4.73 -1.18
C LEU A 77 -0.67 3.22 -1.30
N ILE A 78 -1.10 2.62 -2.41
CA ILE A 78 -0.98 1.17 -2.62
C ILE A 78 0.49 0.75 -2.67
N VAL A 79 1.33 1.51 -3.40
CA VAL A 79 2.77 1.30 -3.47
C VAL A 79 3.41 1.34 -2.08
N ASP A 80 3.04 2.33 -1.25
CA ASP A 80 3.56 2.45 0.12
C ASP A 80 3.15 1.24 0.99
N LEU A 81 1.93 0.73 0.82
CA LEU A 81 1.46 -0.47 1.54
C LEU A 81 2.20 -1.74 1.11
N ILE A 82 2.47 -1.92 -0.19
CA ILE A 82 3.27 -3.05 -0.70
C ILE A 82 4.68 -3.01 -0.10
N ASN A 83 5.27 -1.81 -0.05
CA ASN A 83 6.61 -1.61 0.51
C ASN A 83 6.66 -1.83 2.03
N ALA A 84 5.57 -1.54 2.73
CA ALA A 84 5.39 -1.85 4.15
C ALA A 84 5.10 -3.34 4.43
N SER A 85 5.28 -4.23 3.45
CA SER A 85 5.04 -5.67 3.55
C SER A 85 3.59 -6.05 3.92
N LEU A 86 2.62 -5.14 3.76
CA LEU A 86 1.22 -5.53 3.78
C LEU A 86 0.99 -6.43 2.57
N THR A 87 0.56 -7.66 2.81
CA THR A 87 0.23 -8.58 1.72
C THR A 87 -0.88 -7.97 0.89
N VAL A 88 -0.56 -7.49 -0.32
CA VAL A 88 -1.55 -6.92 -1.22
C VAL A 88 -2.30 -8.06 -1.89
N ASN A 89 -3.59 -8.14 -1.59
CA ASN A 89 -4.54 -9.05 -2.20
C ASN A 89 -5.86 -8.29 -2.45
N ASP A 90 -6.88 -9.02 -2.90
CA ASP A 90 -8.23 -8.51 -3.14
C ASP A 90 -8.90 -7.84 -1.93
N LYS A 91 -8.34 -7.97 -0.72
CA LYS A 91 -8.93 -7.51 0.54
C LYS A 91 -8.18 -6.37 1.23
N THR A 92 -6.97 -6.03 0.77
CA THR A 92 -6.09 -5.07 1.47
C THR A 92 -5.89 -3.75 0.73
N ILE A 93 -6.35 -3.64 -0.52
CA ILE A 93 -6.33 -2.37 -1.26
C ILE A 93 -7.48 -1.47 -0.76
N PRO A 94 -7.22 -0.25 -0.26
CA PRO A 94 -8.24 0.63 0.30
C PRO A 94 -9.00 1.46 -0.76
N ASP A 95 -8.86 1.20 -2.05
CA ASP A 95 -9.42 2.02 -3.12
C ASP A 95 -10.95 2.07 -3.09
N ILE A 96 -11.63 0.96 -2.79
CA ILE A 96 -13.09 0.93 -2.59
C ILE A 96 -13.47 1.81 -1.39
N SER A 97 -12.72 1.72 -0.29
CA SER A 97 -12.96 2.55 0.90
C SER A 97 -12.78 4.04 0.60
N VAL A 98 -11.70 4.40 -0.11
CA VAL A 98 -11.46 5.79 -0.53
C VAL A 98 -12.56 6.25 -1.47
N GLY A 99 -12.94 5.44 -2.46
CA GLY A 99 -13.96 5.77 -3.44
C GLY A 99 -15.32 6.03 -2.82
N MET A 100 -15.75 5.20 -1.85
CA MET A 100 -16.99 5.42 -1.10
C MET A 100 -16.94 6.73 -0.30
N CYS A 101 -15.86 6.95 0.47
CA CYS A 101 -15.73 8.17 1.27
C CYS A 101 -15.64 9.44 0.40
N TRP A 102 -15.00 9.35 -0.77
CA TRP A 102 -14.93 10.45 -1.72
C TRP A 102 -16.28 10.75 -2.36
N ALA A 103 -17.05 9.72 -2.74
CA ALA A 103 -18.41 9.90 -3.26
C ALA A 103 -19.34 10.57 -2.25
N ASP A 104 -19.18 10.29 -0.96
CA ASP A 104 -19.92 10.96 0.10
C ASP A 104 -19.49 12.43 0.26
N HIS A 105 -18.18 12.71 0.31
CA HIS A 105 -17.65 14.08 0.35
C HIS A 105 -18.11 14.92 -0.83
N TRP A 106 -18.06 14.33 -2.03
CA TRP A 106 -18.53 14.94 -3.28
C TRP A 106 -19.97 15.44 -3.18
N LYS A 107 -20.88 14.59 -2.67
CA LYS A 107 -22.29 14.93 -2.46
C LYS A 107 -22.48 15.97 -1.36
N GLN A 108 -21.83 15.78 -0.21
CA GLN A 108 -21.99 16.67 0.95
C GLN A 108 -21.51 18.09 0.69
N LYS A 109 -20.46 18.24 -0.12
CA LYS A 109 -19.89 19.55 -0.49
C LYS A 109 -20.47 20.14 -1.78
N GLY A 110 -21.41 19.44 -2.44
CA GLY A 110 -22.01 19.91 -3.68
C GLY A 110 -20.99 20.10 -4.80
N LEU A 111 -19.92 19.30 -4.84
CA LEU A 111 -18.79 19.49 -5.74
C LEU A 111 -19.17 19.35 -7.21
N GLU A 112 -20.26 18.66 -7.50
CA GLU A 112 -20.84 18.57 -8.84
C GLU A 112 -21.21 19.93 -9.43
N GLY A 113 -21.72 20.86 -8.61
CA GLY A 113 -22.06 22.21 -9.06
C GLY A 113 -20.82 23.09 -9.29
N ILE A 114 -19.65 22.69 -8.79
CA ILE A 114 -18.40 23.45 -8.89
C ILE A 114 -17.56 22.94 -10.06
N TYR A 115 -17.37 21.62 -10.14
CA TYR A 115 -16.46 20.98 -11.10
C TYR A 115 -17.16 20.28 -12.27
N GLY A 116 -18.48 20.13 -12.20
CA GLY A 116 -19.29 19.42 -13.19
C GLY A 116 -19.66 17.98 -12.78
N PRO A 117 -20.50 17.31 -13.58
CA PRO A 117 -21.02 15.99 -13.25
C PRO A 117 -19.96 14.89 -13.31
N ARG A 118 -20.05 13.94 -12.39
CA ARG A 118 -19.30 12.67 -12.45
C ARG A 118 -19.92 11.73 -13.49
N ILE A 119 -19.09 11.01 -14.22
CA ILE A 119 -19.53 10.04 -15.25
C ILE A 119 -19.34 8.60 -14.79
N GLU A 120 -19.95 7.66 -15.50
CA GLU A 120 -19.71 6.23 -15.29
C GLU A 120 -18.62 5.71 -16.23
N TYR A 121 -17.83 4.76 -15.74
CA TYR A 121 -16.89 4.00 -16.54
C TYR A 121 -16.93 2.51 -16.16
N SER A 122 -16.48 1.66 -17.09
CA SER A 122 -16.37 0.21 -16.88
C SER A 122 -15.13 -0.13 -16.06
N HIS A 123 -15.33 -0.57 -14.82
CA HIS A 123 -14.25 -1.03 -13.94
C HIS A 123 -14.13 -2.55 -14.00
N ASN A 124 -12.97 -3.05 -14.40
CA ASN A 124 -12.69 -4.49 -14.50
C ASN A 124 -11.67 -4.91 -13.43
N TYR A 125 -11.85 -6.13 -12.92
CA TYR A 125 -10.90 -6.82 -12.05
C TYR A 125 -10.27 -8.03 -12.77
N PRO A 126 -9.01 -8.40 -12.49
CA PRO A 126 -8.44 -9.65 -13.01
C PRO A 126 -9.28 -10.87 -12.64
N ASP A 127 -9.34 -11.91 -13.48
CA ASP A 127 -10.26 -13.05 -13.32
C ASP A 127 -10.17 -13.77 -11.96
N TYR A 128 -8.99 -13.77 -11.35
CA TYR A 128 -8.74 -14.39 -10.04
C TYR A 128 -9.24 -13.54 -8.85
N TYR A 129 -9.75 -12.33 -9.08
CA TYR A 129 -10.45 -11.55 -8.05
C TYR A 129 -11.89 -12.04 -7.89
N PRO A 130 -12.42 -12.17 -6.66
CA PRO A 130 -13.85 -12.49 -6.47
C PRO A 130 -14.80 -11.53 -7.20
N GLN A 131 -14.40 -10.26 -7.34
CA GLN A 131 -15.16 -9.19 -7.99
C GLN A 131 -15.26 -9.37 -9.52
N SER A 132 -14.37 -10.15 -10.14
CA SER A 132 -14.33 -10.36 -11.60
C SER A 132 -15.60 -11.00 -12.14
N ARG A 133 -16.31 -11.77 -11.30
CA ARG A 133 -17.59 -12.42 -11.63
C ARG A 133 -18.69 -11.45 -12.06
N SER A 134 -18.52 -10.17 -11.75
CA SER A 134 -19.47 -9.11 -12.12
C SER A 134 -18.82 -8.03 -12.99
N ASN A 135 -17.73 -8.35 -13.68
CA ASN A 135 -17.13 -7.44 -14.65
C ASN A 135 -18.04 -7.24 -15.88
N PRO A 136 -18.07 -6.04 -16.48
CA PRO A 136 -17.57 -4.79 -15.91
C PRO A 136 -18.48 -4.28 -14.80
N GLN A 137 -17.88 -3.78 -13.71
CA GLN A 137 -18.62 -3.10 -12.65
C GLN A 137 -18.74 -1.60 -12.95
N PRO A 138 -19.92 -0.99 -12.75
CA PRO A 138 -20.09 0.45 -12.92
C PRO A 138 -19.37 1.20 -11.80
N ALA A 139 -18.44 2.07 -12.15
CA ALA A 139 -17.74 2.95 -11.21
C ALA A 139 -17.79 4.41 -11.69
N LYS A 140 -17.44 5.34 -10.80
CA LYS A 140 -17.51 6.78 -11.09
C LYS A 140 -16.14 7.35 -11.43
N ALA A 141 -16.09 8.11 -12.52
CA ALA A 141 -14.97 8.99 -12.85
C ALA A 141 -15.39 10.45 -12.61
N TYR A 142 -14.44 11.27 -12.20
CA TYR A 142 -14.65 12.62 -11.70
C TYR A 142 -13.90 13.62 -12.58
N PRO A 143 -14.42 14.84 -12.83
CA PRO A 143 -13.73 15.84 -13.63
C PRO A 143 -12.32 16.13 -13.12
N ASP A 144 -11.34 16.23 -14.01
CA ASP A 144 -9.93 16.49 -13.66
C ASP A 144 -9.72 17.78 -12.87
N GLN A 145 -10.60 18.76 -13.07
CA GLN A 145 -10.59 20.02 -12.31
C GLN A 145 -10.74 19.81 -10.79
N ALA A 146 -11.32 18.68 -10.36
CA ALA A 146 -11.47 18.33 -8.96
C ALA A 146 -10.25 17.62 -8.35
N ILE A 147 -9.21 17.29 -9.12
CA ILE A 147 -8.00 16.61 -8.62
C ILE A 147 -7.34 17.35 -7.44
N PRO A 148 -7.17 18.69 -7.46
CA PRO A 148 -6.57 19.41 -6.33
C PRO A 148 -7.40 19.25 -5.05
N GLU A 149 -8.73 19.33 -5.15
CA GLU A 149 -9.64 19.14 -4.02
C GLU A 149 -9.62 17.69 -3.53
N PHE A 150 -9.60 16.70 -4.44
CA PHE A 150 -9.41 15.29 -4.07
C PHE A 150 -8.13 15.08 -3.29
N ARG A 151 -6.99 15.60 -3.78
CA ARG A 151 -5.68 15.43 -3.12
C ARG A 151 -5.63 16.13 -1.76
N ARG A 152 -6.22 17.32 -1.64
CA ARG A 152 -6.37 18.04 -0.37
C ARG A 152 -7.19 17.21 0.61
N TRP A 153 -8.39 16.79 0.22
CA TRP A 153 -9.28 15.96 1.03
C TRP A 153 -8.62 14.64 1.43
N PHE A 154 -7.98 13.96 0.49
CA PHE A 154 -7.31 12.69 0.74
C PHE A 154 -6.22 12.83 1.79
N ARG A 155 -5.36 13.86 1.65
CA ARG A 155 -4.25 14.11 2.58
C ARG A 155 -4.68 14.61 3.95
N HIS A 156 -5.67 15.50 4.00
CA HIS A 156 -6.00 16.24 5.23
C HIS A 156 -7.22 15.69 5.96
N GLU A 157 -8.03 14.85 5.32
CA GLU A 157 -9.26 14.32 5.90
C GLU A 157 -9.25 12.79 5.90
N TYR A 158 -9.06 12.14 4.75
CA TYR A 158 -9.10 10.67 4.67
C TYR A 158 -7.92 10.00 5.41
N LEU A 159 -6.68 10.35 5.04
CA LEU A 159 -5.47 9.74 5.63
C LEU A 159 -5.36 9.95 7.15
N PRO A 160 -5.73 11.10 7.74
CA PRO A 160 -5.65 11.27 9.19
C PRO A 160 -6.80 10.63 9.97
N THR A 161 -8.00 10.49 9.38
CA THR A 161 -9.21 10.13 10.15
C THR A 161 -9.83 8.79 9.77
N LYS A 162 -9.80 8.40 8.49
CA LYS A 162 -10.47 7.20 7.97
C LYS A 162 -9.47 6.06 7.79
N PHE A 163 -8.30 6.36 7.22
CA PHE A 163 -7.26 5.37 6.96
C PHE A 163 -6.76 4.62 8.20
N PRO A 164 -6.52 5.26 9.37
CA PRO A 164 -6.07 4.54 10.57
C PRO A 164 -7.10 3.52 11.04
N LYS A 165 -8.38 3.85 10.94
CA LYS A 165 -9.48 2.92 11.27
C LYS A 165 -9.50 1.75 10.30
N TYR A 166 -9.34 2.03 8.99
CA TYR A 166 -9.28 0.99 7.96
C TYR A 166 -8.13 0.01 8.21
N ILE A 167 -6.89 0.49 8.38
CA ILE A 167 -5.73 -0.39 8.50
C ILE A 167 -5.76 -1.22 9.78
N LEU A 168 -6.33 -0.70 10.87
CA LEU A 168 -6.55 -1.47 12.11
C LEU A 168 -7.48 -2.67 11.90
N THR A 169 -8.48 -2.58 11.02
CA THR A 169 -9.30 -3.76 10.66
C THR A 169 -8.50 -4.85 9.94
N LYS A 170 -7.36 -4.47 9.35
CA LYS A 170 -6.43 -5.36 8.63
C LYS A 170 -5.26 -5.81 9.50
N ALA A 171 -5.24 -5.48 10.79
CA ALA A 171 -4.15 -5.87 11.70
C ALA A 171 -3.90 -7.38 11.76
N HIS A 172 -4.91 -8.21 11.49
CA HIS A 172 -4.80 -9.67 11.41
C HIS A 172 -4.08 -10.19 10.15
N LEU A 173 -3.96 -9.36 9.11
CA LEU A 173 -3.18 -9.63 7.89
C LEU A 173 -1.76 -9.05 7.98
N LEU A 174 -1.47 -8.36 9.08
CA LEU A 174 -0.18 -7.83 9.47
C LEU A 174 0.36 -8.65 10.64
N SER A 175 1.55 -8.31 11.12
CA SER A 175 2.16 -8.88 12.33
C SER A 175 1.45 -8.46 13.62
N GLY A 176 0.33 -7.72 13.53
CA GLY A 176 -0.52 -7.33 14.64
C GLY A 176 -0.91 -5.84 14.66
N PRO A 177 -1.59 -5.39 15.73
CA PRO A 177 -2.08 -4.02 15.85
C PRO A 177 -0.99 -2.95 15.84
N ASP A 178 0.21 -3.26 16.32
CA ASP A 178 1.30 -2.28 16.42
C ASP A 178 1.91 -1.94 15.06
N GLU A 179 2.07 -2.94 14.18
CA GLU A 179 2.46 -2.71 12.79
C GLU A 179 1.39 -1.90 12.04
N ALA A 180 0.10 -2.19 12.26
CA ALA A 180 -1.00 -1.41 11.68
C ALA A 180 -0.96 0.07 12.12
N LYS A 181 -0.67 0.35 13.40
CA LYS A 181 -0.49 1.72 13.91
C LYS A 181 0.73 2.39 13.31
N GLN A 182 1.84 1.66 13.14
CA GLN A 182 3.04 2.19 12.51
C GLN A 182 2.75 2.62 11.06
N ILE A 183 2.09 1.77 10.27
CA ILE A 183 1.65 2.09 8.90
C ILE A 183 0.72 3.31 8.90
N ALA A 184 -0.26 3.37 9.82
CA ALA A 184 -1.15 4.53 9.95
C ALA A 184 -0.37 5.84 10.22
N SER A 185 0.68 5.78 11.03
CA SER A 185 1.49 6.94 11.39
C SER A 185 2.31 7.51 10.22
N MET A 186 2.64 6.68 9.21
CA MET A 186 3.40 7.12 8.03
C MET A 186 2.70 8.23 7.24
N PHE A 187 1.37 8.27 7.31
CA PHE A 187 0.52 9.20 6.55
C PHE A 187 -0.03 10.36 7.37
N GLN A 188 0.37 10.48 8.64
CA GLN A 188 0.03 11.66 9.42
C GLN A 188 0.81 12.88 8.88
N PRO A 189 0.18 14.07 8.80
CA PRO A 189 0.87 15.27 8.36
C PRO A 189 2.10 15.52 9.24
N LYS A 190 3.29 15.61 8.62
CA LYS A 190 4.50 16.02 9.34
C LYS A 190 4.28 17.45 9.85
N ALA A 191 4.28 17.64 11.16
CA ALA A 191 4.32 18.98 11.74
C ALA A 191 5.60 19.67 11.25
N ILE A 192 5.48 20.85 10.64
CA ILE A 192 6.63 21.69 10.32
C ILE A 192 7.19 22.15 11.66
N THR A 193 8.30 21.57 12.10
CA THR A 193 9.04 22.06 13.27
C THR A 193 9.75 23.34 12.86
N GLY A 194 9.08 24.48 13.06
CA GLY A 194 9.70 25.79 12.96
C GLY A 194 10.83 25.88 13.98
N LYS A 195 12.08 25.74 13.55
CA LYS A 195 13.23 26.23 14.32
C LYS A 195 13.11 27.76 14.30
N SER A 196 12.50 28.33 15.33
CA SER A 196 12.70 29.73 15.68
C SER A 196 14.18 29.88 16.07
N GLY A 197 14.96 30.45 15.15
CA GLY A 197 16.29 30.95 15.49
C GLY A 197 16.14 31.98 16.59
N LYS A 198 16.67 31.67 17.78
CA LYS A 198 16.90 32.68 18.81
C LYS A 198 18.02 33.58 18.28
N SER A 199 17.64 34.77 17.82
CA SER A 199 18.52 35.93 17.76
C SER A 199 18.48 36.61 19.13
N SER A 200 19.52 36.41 19.93
CA SER A 200 19.97 37.29 21.02
C SER A 200 21.40 36.90 21.39
#